data_AF-A0A535R2V4-F1
#
_entry.id   AF-A0A535R2V4-F1
#
_cell.length_a   1.000
_cell.length_b   1.000
_cell.length_c   1.000
_cell.angle_alpha   90.00
_cell.angle_beta   90.00
_cell.angle_gamma   90.00
#
_symmetry.space_group_name_H-M   'P 1'
#
loop_
_entity.id
_entity.type
_entity.pdbx_description
1 polymer ?
#
loop_
_entity_poly.entity_id
_entity_poly.type
_entity_poly.pdbx_seq_one_letter_code
_entity_poly.pdbx_strand_id
1 'polypeptide(L)'
;MARDKKHQTGRPTMLATILAILSAAVLILLIVIGSRGLRDFDAALIGYAVGSVFALAALVYRYTLWIGRPPTWRYFRAGWVNFLSWRNFRHYSLLIPKAWWTDLLAQTFIRKRSTLRWIMHLCIFWGVILSLV
;
A
#
# COMPACT_ATOMS: atom_id res chain seq x y z
N MET A 1 28.36 -0.45 -22.40
CA MET A 1 27.03 -0.25 -21.75
C MET A 1 26.83 -1.01 -20.42
N ALA A 2 27.85 -1.63 -19.80
CA ALA A 2 27.68 -2.39 -18.54
C ALA A 2 28.02 -1.61 -17.24
N ARG A 3 28.68 -0.45 -17.35
CA ARG A 3 29.23 0.31 -16.20
C ARG A 3 28.18 1.16 -15.46
N ASP A 4 27.06 1.48 -16.11
CA ASP A 4 26.02 2.36 -15.56
C ASP A 4 24.99 1.63 -14.66
N LYS A 5 24.80 0.32 -14.86
CA LYS A 5 23.83 -0.46 -14.07
C LYS A 5 24.24 -0.62 -12.60
N LYS A 6 25.55 -0.67 -12.29
CA LYS A 6 26.05 -0.82 -10.91
C LYS A 6 25.79 0.41 -10.03
N HIS A 7 25.75 1.61 -10.61
CA HIS A 7 25.49 2.85 -9.85
C HIS A 7 24.00 3.05 -9.56
N GLN A 8 23.12 2.53 -10.41
CA GLN A 8 21.67 2.66 -10.24
C GLN A 8 21.08 1.65 -9.24
N THR A 9 21.72 0.51 -9.00
CA THR A 9 21.21 -0.53 -8.07
C THR A 9 21.62 -0.31 -6.61
N GLY A 10 22.76 0.33 -6.33
CA GLY A 10 23.27 0.51 -4.96
C GLY A 10 22.66 1.67 -4.16
N ARG A 11 22.23 2.74 -4.83
CA ARG A 11 21.57 3.89 -4.19
C ARG A 11 20.16 3.57 -3.63
N PRO A 12 19.26 2.91 -4.38
CA PRO A 12 17.91 2.64 -3.89
C PRO A 12 17.88 1.61 -2.76
N THR A 13 18.82 0.67 -2.71
CA THR A 13 18.92 -0.32 -1.62
C THR A 13 19.38 0.32 -0.31
N MET A 14 20.40 1.18 -0.36
CA MET A 14 20.87 1.89 0.83
C MET A 14 19.78 2.79 1.43
N LEU A 15 19.06 3.54 0.60
CA LEU A 15 17.94 4.37 1.03
C LEU A 15 16.80 3.51 1.63
N ALA A 16 16.46 2.39 0.99
CA ALA A 16 15.46 1.47 1.50
C ALA A 16 15.80 0.92 2.89
N THR A 17 17.07 0.53 3.11
CA THR A 17 17.54 0.05 4.41
C THR A 17 17.52 1.13 5.47
N ILE A 18 17.98 2.35 5.16
CA ILE A 18 17.97 3.48 6.10
C ILE A 18 16.52 3.81 6.50
N LEU A 19 15.60 3.89 5.54
CA LEU A 19 14.19 4.18 5.81
C LEU A 19 13.53 3.08 6.64
N ALA A 20 13.85 1.81 6.38
CA ALA A 20 13.34 0.70 7.16
C ALA A 20 13.80 0.79 8.63
N ILE A 21 15.09 1.02 8.86
CA ILE A 21 15.65 1.17 10.22
C ILE A 21 15.03 2.38 10.93
N LEU A 22 14.94 3.53 10.25
CA LEU A 22 14.30 4.72 10.80
C LEU A 22 12.85 4.47 11.18
N SER A 23 12.07 3.82 10.32
CA SER A 23 10.66 3.52 10.60
C SER A 23 10.50 2.58 11.80
N ALA A 24 11.37 1.57 11.94
CA ALA A 24 11.40 0.68 13.10
C ALA A 24 11.75 1.45 14.39
N ALA A 25 12.77 2.31 14.35
CA ALA A 25 13.19 3.12 15.50
C ALA A 25 12.08 4.09 15.93
N VAL A 26 11.41 4.74 14.97
CA VAL A 26 10.26 5.63 15.24
C VAL A 26 9.11 4.86 15.88
N LEU A 27 8.80 3.65 15.39
CA LEU A 27 7.74 2.83 15.98
C LEU A 27 8.08 2.40 17.41
N ILE A 28 9.32 1.97 17.67
CA ILE A 28 9.77 1.65 19.03
C ILE A 28 9.64 2.87 19.94
N LEU A 29 10.06 4.05 19.47
CA LEU A 29 9.93 5.29 20.24
C LEU A 29 8.47 5.61 20.55
N LEU A 30 7.57 5.46 19.58
CA LEU A 30 6.13 5.67 19.78
C LEU A 30 5.54 4.70 20.80
N ILE A 31 5.97 3.43 20.80
CA ILE A 31 5.55 2.43 21.80
C ILE A 31 6.02 2.86 23.20
N VAL A 32 7.28 3.28 23.34
CA VAL A 32 7.85 3.70 24.63
C VAL A 32 7.14 4.96 25.17
N ILE A 33 6.92 5.97 24.32
CA ILE A 33 6.20 7.19 24.70
C ILE A 33 4.74 6.87 25.05
N GLY A 34 4.06 6.09 24.21
CA GLY A 34 2.66 5.70 24.42
C GLY A 34 2.45 4.88 25.69
N SER A 35 3.45 4.10 26.10
CA SER A 35 3.42 3.28 27.30
C SER A 35 4.00 3.97 28.55
N ARG A 36 4.21 5.30 28.50
CA ARG A 36 4.78 6.08 29.62
C ARG A 36 6.10 5.50 30.15
N GLY A 37 6.97 5.04 29.24
CA GLY A 37 8.22 4.39 29.58
C GLY A 37 8.07 2.91 29.96
N LEU A 38 7.15 2.20 29.30
CA LEU A 38 6.86 0.76 29.50
C LEU A 38 6.16 0.41 30.82
N ARG A 39 5.63 1.39 31.56
CA ARG A 39 4.94 1.13 32.84
C ARG A 39 3.58 0.46 32.64
N ASP A 40 2.89 0.84 31.57
CA ASP A 40 1.58 0.29 31.20
C ASP A 40 1.72 -0.83 30.15
N PHE A 41 2.94 -1.36 29.92
CA PHE A 41 3.20 -2.35 28.90
C PHE A 41 3.00 -3.78 29.43
N ASP A 42 1.97 -4.46 28.95
CA ASP A 42 1.75 -5.87 29.26
C ASP A 42 2.82 -6.75 28.59
N ALA A 43 3.43 -7.65 29.34
CA ALA A 43 4.40 -8.62 28.84
C ALA A 43 3.79 -9.55 27.77
N ALA A 44 2.49 -9.83 27.80
CA ALA A 44 1.80 -10.62 26.78
C ALA A 44 1.85 -9.94 25.39
N LEU A 45 2.01 -8.63 25.33
CA LEU A 45 2.08 -7.85 24.08
C LEU A 45 3.48 -7.83 23.45
N ILE A 46 4.52 -8.35 24.12
CA ILE A 46 5.90 -8.33 23.62
C ILE A 46 5.98 -9.00 22.24
N GLY A 47 5.35 -10.16 22.06
CA GLY A 47 5.34 -10.88 20.78
C GLY A 47 4.71 -10.06 19.65
N TYR A 48 3.59 -9.38 19.93
CA TYR A 48 2.92 -8.50 18.98
C TYR A 48 3.73 -7.24 18.66
N ALA A 49 4.39 -6.65 19.65
CA ALA A 49 5.23 -5.48 19.46
C ALA A 49 6.44 -5.80 18.58
N VAL A 50 7.15 -6.90 18.87
CA VAL A 50 8.26 -7.37 18.05
C VAL A 50 7.78 -7.67 16.63
N GLY A 51 6.70 -8.44 16.49
CA GLY A 51 6.10 -8.76 15.19
C GLY A 51 5.73 -7.52 14.39
N SER A 52 5.12 -6.53 15.02
CA SER A 52 4.73 -5.26 14.39
C SER A 52 5.94 -4.44 13.92
N VAL A 53 7.00 -4.38 14.72
CA VAL A 53 8.25 -3.67 14.35
C VAL A 53 8.91 -4.32 13.14
N PHE A 54 9.06 -5.64 13.14
CA PHE A 54 9.62 -6.36 12.00
C PHE A 54 8.74 -6.25 10.75
N ALA A 55 7.42 -6.37 10.91
CA ALA A 55 6.47 -6.24 9.81
C ALA A 55 6.55 -4.84 9.18
N LEU A 56 6.58 -3.78 9.99
CA LEU A 56 6.70 -2.42 9.51
C LEU A 56 8.04 -2.21 8.78
N ALA A 57 9.15 -2.65 9.36
CA ALA A 57 10.47 -2.50 8.75
C ALA A 57 10.55 -3.22 7.38
N ALA A 58 10.06 -4.46 7.31
CA ALA A 58 10.02 -5.25 6.10
C ALA A 58 9.11 -4.62 5.04
N LEU A 59 7.95 -4.10 5.45
CA LEU A 59 7.02 -3.40 4.58
C LEU A 59 7.67 -2.15 3.97
N VAL A 60 8.28 -1.31 4.79
CA VAL A 60 8.96 -0.08 4.35
C VAL A 60 10.10 -0.40 3.39
N TYR A 61 10.93 -1.40 3.70
CA TYR A 61 12.00 -1.86 2.81
C TYR A 61 11.47 -2.33 1.45
N ARG A 62 10.46 -3.21 1.45
CA ARG A 62 9.89 -3.75 0.21
C ARG A 62 9.20 -2.66 -0.62
N TYR A 63 8.52 -1.73 0.04
CA TYR A 63 7.79 -0.65 -0.62
C TYR A 63 8.75 0.37 -1.24
N THR A 64 9.82 0.75 -0.53
CA THR A 64 10.85 1.68 -1.03
C THR A 64 11.64 1.08 -2.20
N LEU A 65 11.91 -0.23 -2.21
CA LEU A 65 12.47 -0.89 -3.39
C LEU A 65 11.48 -0.94 -4.56
N TRP A 66 10.20 -1.15 -4.29
CA TRP A 66 9.18 -1.21 -5.32
C TRP A 66 8.97 0.14 -6.02
N ILE A 67 8.92 1.23 -5.25
CA ILE A 67 8.71 2.58 -5.75
C ILE A 67 9.94 3.14 -6.48
N GLY A 68 11.14 2.68 -6.10
CA GLY A 68 12.40 3.07 -6.74
C GLY A 68 12.56 2.56 -8.18
N ARG A 69 11.66 1.69 -8.68
CA ARG A 69 11.70 1.23 -10.07
C ARG A 69 11.21 2.33 -11.02
N PRO A 70 11.93 2.64 -12.12
CA PRO A 70 11.58 3.71 -13.06
C PRO A 70 10.12 3.73 -13.56
N PRO A 71 9.49 2.58 -13.94
CA PRO A 71 8.10 2.59 -14.36
C PRO A 71 7.16 2.95 -13.21
N THR A 72 7.39 2.40 -12.01
CA THR A 72 6.56 2.64 -10.83
C THR A 72 6.64 4.09 -10.36
N TRP A 73 7.84 4.68 -10.37
CA TRP A 73 8.05 6.07 -9.96
C TRP A 73 7.25 7.07 -10.80
N ARG A 74 7.14 6.82 -12.11
CA ARG A 74 6.35 7.66 -13.02
C ARG A 74 4.87 7.64 -12.64
N TYR A 75 4.31 6.46 -12.38
CA TYR A 75 2.92 6.33 -11.93
C TYR A 75 2.71 6.95 -10.56
N PHE A 76 3.64 6.76 -9.63
CA PHE A 76 3.56 7.35 -8.30
C PHE A 76 3.55 8.88 -8.34
N ARG A 77 4.48 9.49 -9.09
CA ARG A 77 4.55 10.95 -9.28
C ARG A 77 3.29 11.47 -9.98
N ALA A 78 2.82 10.80 -11.02
CA ALA A 78 1.58 11.17 -11.70
C ALA A 78 0.36 11.07 -10.76
N GLY A 79 0.32 10.04 -9.90
CA GLY A 79 -0.70 9.89 -8.88
C GLY A 79 -0.71 11.06 -7.91
N TRP A 80 0.47 11.46 -7.41
CA TRP A 80 0.59 12.60 -6.49
C TRP A 80 0.24 13.94 -7.13
N VAL A 81 0.68 14.19 -8.37
CA VAL A 81 0.32 15.40 -9.12
C VAL A 81 -1.20 15.48 -9.35
N ASN A 82 -1.86 14.36 -9.66
CA ASN A 82 -3.30 14.34 -9.82
C ASN A 82 -4.06 14.48 -8.49
N PHE A 83 -3.54 13.89 -7.42
CA PHE A 83 -4.16 13.93 -6.09
C PHE A 83 -4.05 15.33 -5.44
N LEU A 84 -2.89 16.00 -5.55
CA LEU A 84 -2.65 17.34 -5.01
C LEU A 84 -3.17 18.48 -5.91
N SER A 85 -3.53 18.19 -7.16
CA SER A 85 -4.20 19.16 -8.03
C SER A 85 -5.67 19.32 -7.63
N TRP A 86 -5.96 20.36 -6.86
CA TRP A 86 -7.32 20.68 -6.39
C TRP A 86 -8.31 20.92 -7.56
N ARG A 87 -7.83 21.32 -8.74
CA ARG A 87 -8.69 21.49 -9.92
C ARG A 87 -9.14 20.15 -10.53
N ASN A 88 -8.30 19.11 -10.45
CA ASN A 88 -8.63 17.76 -10.92
C ASN A 88 -9.42 16.96 -9.89
N PHE A 89 -9.12 17.12 -8.59
CA PHE A 89 -9.74 16.34 -7.53
C PHE A 89 -11.28 16.49 -7.52
N ARG A 90 -11.83 17.66 -7.86
CA ARG A 90 -13.29 17.89 -7.94
C ARG A 90 -13.97 17.24 -9.16
N HIS A 91 -13.22 16.96 -10.23
CA HIS A 91 -13.73 16.27 -11.42
C HIS A 91 -13.55 14.74 -11.28
N TYR A 92 -12.45 14.30 -10.65
CA TYR A 92 -12.18 12.89 -10.36
C TYR A 92 -12.96 12.34 -9.15
N SER A 93 -13.31 13.17 -8.16
CA SER A 93 -14.10 12.75 -6.99
C SER A 93 -15.50 12.25 -7.34
N LEU A 94 -16.06 12.64 -8.49
CA LEU A 94 -17.32 12.10 -9.02
C LEU A 94 -17.11 10.85 -9.91
N LEU A 95 -15.93 10.70 -10.50
CA LEU A 95 -15.57 9.54 -11.33
C LEU A 95 -15.16 8.33 -10.49
N ILE A 96 -14.54 8.55 -9.32
CA ILE A 96 -14.11 7.48 -8.41
C ILE A 96 -15.31 6.66 -7.89
N PRO A 97 -16.40 7.25 -7.35
CA PRO A 97 -17.57 6.49 -6.92
C PRO A 97 -18.22 5.73 -8.07
N LYS A 98 -18.28 6.35 -9.26
CA LYS A 98 -18.83 5.72 -10.45
C LYS A 98 -18.01 4.49 -10.85
N ALA A 99 -16.68 4.61 -10.92
CA ALA A 99 -15.79 3.51 -11.23
C ALA A 99 -15.81 2.41 -10.16
N TRP A 100 -15.91 2.78 -8.88
CA TRP A 100 -16.09 1.80 -7.79
C TRP A 100 -17.39 1.01 -7.97
N TRP A 101 -18.49 1.68 -8.26
CA TRP A 101 -19.77 1.00 -8.48
C TRP A 101 -19.77 0.17 -9.76
N THR A 102 -19.28 0.72 -10.89
CA THR A 102 -19.36 0.06 -12.19
C THR A 102 -18.29 -1.00 -12.43
N ASP A 103 -17.07 -0.80 -11.92
CA ASP A 103 -15.91 -1.65 -12.23
C ASP A 103 -15.55 -2.57 -11.07
N LEU A 104 -15.70 -2.12 -9.82
CA LEU A 104 -15.39 -2.94 -8.64
C LEU A 104 -16.58 -3.80 -8.20
N LEU A 105 -17.74 -3.18 -7.95
CA LEU A 105 -18.92 -3.86 -7.41
C LEU A 105 -19.78 -4.53 -8.47
N ALA A 106 -20.06 -3.81 -9.57
CA ALA A 106 -20.87 -4.32 -10.65
C ALA A 106 -20.04 -5.00 -11.75
N GLN A 107 -18.70 -4.89 -11.74
CA GLN A 107 -17.78 -5.55 -12.69
C GLN A 107 -18.26 -5.50 -14.17
N THR A 108 -18.81 -4.36 -14.57
CA THR A 108 -19.53 -4.19 -15.85
C THR A 108 -18.64 -4.36 -17.08
N PHE A 109 -17.32 -4.29 -16.91
CA PHE A 109 -16.35 -4.65 -17.96
C PHE A 109 -16.45 -6.11 -18.39
N ILE A 110 -16.78 -7.04 -17.47
CA ILE A 110 -16.97 -8.46 -17.78
C ILE A 110 -18.27 -8.66 -18.58
N ARG A 111 -19.31 -7.89 -18.23
CA ARG A 111 -20.61 -7.92 -18.92
C ARG A 111 -20.47 -7.59 -20.41
N LYS A 112 -19.56 -6.69 -20.78
CA LYS A 112 -19.28 -6.35 -22.20
C LYS A 112 -18.63 -7.49 -22.98
N ARG A 113 -17.99 -8.46 -22.32
CA ARG A 113 -17.32 -9.60 -22.96
C ARG A 113 -18.17 -10.88 -22.94
N SER A 114 -18.90 -11.16 -21.87
CA SER A 114 -19.81 -12.30 -21.75
C SER A 114 -20.70 -12.17 -20.51
N THR A 115 -22.02 -12.33 -20.70
CA THR A 115 -23.02 -12.24 -19.62
C THR A 115 -22.94 -13.39 -18.62
N LEU A 116 -22.65 -14.61 -19.09
CA LEU A 116 -22.55 -15.79 -18.22
C LEU A 116 -21.34 -15.70 -17.28
N ARG A 117 -20.18 -15.27 -17.80
CA ARG A 117 -18.98 -15.04 -16.99
C ARG A 117 -19.17 -13.93 -15.96
N TRP A 118 -19.93 -12.90 -16.31
CA TRP A 118 -20.25 -11.79 -15.43
C TRP A 118 -21.07 -12.24 -14.22
N ILE A 119 -22.12 -13.04 -14.43
CA ILE A 119 -22.95 -13.58 -13.33
C ILE A 119 -22.12 -14.45 -12.40
N MET A 120 -21.26 -15.33 -12.93
CA MET A 120 -20.37 -16.16 -12.11
C MET A 120 -19.44 -15.32 -11.22
N HIS A 121 -18.80 -14.29 -11.77
CA HIS A 121 -17.92 -13.43 -10.98
C HIS A 121 -18.70 -12.62 -9.94
N LEU A 122 -19.92 -12.18 -10.25
CA LEU A 122 -20.77 -11.47 -9.30
C LEU A 122 -21.15 -12.38 -8.11
N CYS A 123 -21.56 -13.62 -8.38
CA CYS A 123 -21.91 -14.59 -7.32
C CYS A 123 -20.72 -14.95 -6.43
N ILE A 124 -19.53 -15.14 -7.01
CA ILE A 124 -18.31 -15.46 -6.24
C ILE A 124 -17.90 -14.26 -5.38
N PHE A 125 -17.84 -13.07 -5.97
CA PHE A 125 -17.44 -11.84 -5.28
C PHE A 125 -18.38 -11.49 -4.12
N TRP A 126 -19.69 -11.46 -4.40
CA TRP A 126 -20.69 -11.17 -3.37
C TRP A 126 -20.83 -12.31 -2.36
N GLY A 127 -20.63 -13.57 -2.77
CA GLY A 127 -20.63 -14.71 -1.86
C GLY A 127 -19.55 -14.61 -0.78
N VAL A 128 -18.35 -14.15 -1.13
CA VAL A 128 -17.26 -13.94 -0.16
C VAL A 128 -17.54 -12.72 0.74
N ILE A 129 -18.04 -11.62 0.18
CA ILE A 129 -18.36 -10.41 0.96
C ILE A 129 -19.45 -10.68 2.00
N LEU A 130 -20.52 -11.36 1.60
CA LEU A 130 -21.63 -11.69 2.48
C LEU A 130 -21.23 -12.71 3.56
N SER A 131 -20.17 -13.50 3.35
CA SER A 131 -19.66 -14.43 4.37
C SER A 131 -18.82 -13.75 5.46
N LEU A 132 -18.36 -12.53 5.22
CA LEU A 132 -17.52 -11.76 6.18
C LEU A 132 -18.34 -10.83 7.07
N VAL A 133 -19.62 -10.61 6.74
CA VAL A 133 -20.60 -9.81 7.51
C VAL A 133 -21.49 -10.77 8.31
#